data_AF-A0A8J2AKL9-F1
#
_entry.id   AF-A0A8J2AKL9-F1
#
_cell.length_a   1.000
_cell.length_b   1.000
_cell.length_c   1.000
_cell.angle_alpha   90.00
_cell.angle_beta   90.00
_cell.angle_gamma   90.00
#
_symmetry.space_group_name_H-M   'P 1'
#
loop_
_entity.id
_entity.type
_entity.pdbx_description
1 polymer ?
#
loop_
_entity_poly.entity_id
_entity_poly.type
_entity_poly.pdbx_seq_one_letter_code
_entity_poly.pdbx_strand_id
1 'polypeptide(L)'
;DGITLNRFGGLLHAQRDQQGRRPVTVGFSGDVVQDWSSLAFQPEFTTAASNVAFPYWSHDIGGFLLPVDNELLTRWIQFGALSPVLR
;
A
#
# COMPACT_ATOMS: atom_id res chain seq x y z
N ASP A 1 13.23 3.83 -16.09
CA ASP A 1 12.78 2.56 -15.49
C ASP A 1 12.76 2.69 -13.96
N GLY A 2 11.67 3.22 -13.39
CA GLY A 2 11.58 3.48 -11.95
C GLY A 2 10.15 3.28 -11.43
N ILE A 3 10.04 2.91 -10.15
CA ILE A 3 8.77 2.82 -9.42
C ILE A 3 8.50 4.18 -8.78
N THR A 4 7.32 4.75 -9.04
CA THR A 4 6.89 5.99 -8.39
C THR A 4 5.94 5.65 -7.25
N LEU A 5 6.29 6.08 -6.04
CA LEU A 5 5.43 5.99 -4.85
C LEU A 5 4.58 7.26 -4.76
N ASN A 6 3.25 7.12 -4.74
CA ASN A 6 2.35 8.26 -4.66
C ASN A 6 1.20 7.99 -3.70
N ARG A 7 0.90 8.96 -2.83
CA ARG A 7 -0.21 8.90 -1.87
C ARG A 7 -1.59 8.72 -2.52
N PHE A 8 -1.78 9.22 -3.74
CA PHE A 8 -3.09 9.28 -4.40
C PHE A 8 -3.26 8.36 -5.61
N GLY A 9 -2.27 7.53 -5.94
CA GLY A 9 -2.30 6.72 -7.14
C GLY A 9 -2.29 7.56 -8.42
N GLY A 10 -1.25 7.39 -9.22
CA GLY A 10 -0.98 8.21 -10.42
C GLY A 10 -1.93 7.97 -11.60
N LEU A 11 -3.20 7.66 -11.37
CA LEU A 11 -4.14 7.27 -12.41
C LEU A 11 -4.55 8.45 -13.32
N LEU A 12 -4.35 9.70 -12.90
CA LEU A 12 -4.88 10.84 -13.65
C LEU A 12 -3.96 11.39 -14.76
N HIS A 13 -2.63 11.24 -14.75
CA HIS A 13 -1.77 11.95 -15.73
C HIS A 13 -0.42 11.28 -16.07
N ALA A 14 -0.28 9.96 -15.88
CA ALA A 14 0.98 9.30 -16.22
C ALA A 14 1.21 9.23 -17.74
N GLN A 15 2.08 10.10 -18.28
CA GLN A 15 2.56 9.99 -19.65
C GLN A 15 3.27 8.64 -19.85
N ARG A 16 3.02 8.00 -21.00
CA ARG A 16 3.76 6.81 -21.41
C ARG A 16 5.23 7.19 -21.62
N ASP A 17 6.14 6.28 -21.32
CA ASP A 17 7.54 6.49 -21.66
C ASP A 17 7.75 6.45 -23.19
N GLN A 18 8.98 6.70 -23.63
CA GLN A 18 9.34 6.70 -25.06
C GLN A 18 9.09 5.35 -25.75
N GLN A 19 8.95 4.26 -24.99
CA GLN A 19 8.64 2.91 -25.47
C GLN A 19 7.14 2.58 -25.35
N GLY A 20 6.30 3.55 -24.97
CA GLY A 20 4.85 3.37 -24.86
C GLY A 20 4.42 2.64 -23.58
N ARG A 21 5.31 2.37 -22.62
CA ARG A 21 4.99 1.68 -21.37
C ARG A 21 4.31 2.66 -20.39
N ARG A 22 3.34 2.16 -19.62
CA ARG A 22 2.78 2.94 -18.51
C ARG A 22 3.63 2.71 -17.26
N PRO A 23 3.99 3.76 -16.51
CA PRO A 23 4.73 3.59 -15.26
C PRO A 23 3.88 2.80 -14.25
N VAL A 24 4.51 1.85 -13.56
CA VAL A 24 3.88 1.15 -12.43
C VAL A 24 3.90 2.12 -11.27
N THR A 25 2.70 2.55 -10.86
CA THR A 25 2.54 3.40 -9.67
C THR A 25 2.10 2.53 -8.51
N VAL A 26 2.78 2.68 -7.38
CA VAL A 26 2.41 2.01 -6.13
C VAL A 26 1.80 3.06 -5.20
N GLY A 27 0.59 2.78 -4.72
CA GLY A 27 -0.07 3.55 -3.68
C GLY A 27 0.57 3.27 -2.32
N PHE A 28 0.52 4.25 -1.43
CA PHE A 28 0.95 4.06 -0.04
C PHE A 28 -0.11 4.61 0.91
N SER A 29 -0.58 3.78 1.86
CA SER A 29 -1.69 4.14 2.77
C SER A 29 -1.40 5.33 3.67
N GLY A 30 -0.14 5.75 3.79
CA GLY A 30 0.25 6.91 4.59
C GLY A 30 0.60 6.54 6.03
N ASP A 31 0.61 7.55 6.89
CA ASP A 31 1.05 7.47 8.27
C ASP A 31 -0.05 6.83 9.14
N VAL A 32 -0.14 5.51 9.10
CA VAL A 32 -1.20 4.73 9.78
C VAL A 32 -0.90 4.59 11.27
N VAL A 33 -1.92 4.79 12.11
CA VAL A 33 -1.85 4.57 13.56
C VAL A 33 -1.74 3.08 13.86
N GLN A 34 -0.95 2.73 14.87
CA GLN A 34 -0.66 1.33 15.21
C GLN A 34 -1.77 0.72 16.07
N ASP A 35 -2.94 0.47 15.49
CA ASP A 35 -4.06 -0.17 16.18
C ASP A 35 -4.77 -1.25 15.35
N TRP A 36 -5.59 -2.06 16.04
CA TRP A 36 -6.33 -3.16 15.43
C TRP A 36 -7.36 -2.69 14.40
N SER A 37 -7.97 -1.52 14.60
CA SER A 37 -8.89 -0.93 13.62
C SER A 37 -8.19 -0.60 12.30
N SER A 38 -6.98 -0.07 12.38
CA SER A 38 -6.16 0.28 11.23
C SER A 38 -5.74 -0.97 10.47
N LEU A 39 -5.32 -2.03 11.18
CA LEU A 39 -5.01 -3.32 10.56
C LEU A 39 -6.25 -3.92 9.89
N ALA A 40 -7.42 -3.87 10.53
CA ALA A 40 -8.66 -4.43 9.98
C ALA A 40 -9.16 -3.68 8.74
N PHE A 41 -8.91 -2.37 8.64
CA PHE A 41 -9.33 -1.54 7.52
C PHE A 41 -8.51 -1.78 6.22
N GLN A 42 -7.21 -2.05 6.35
CA GLN A 42 -6.29 -2.14 5.20
C GLN A 42 -6.67 -3.19 4.14
N PRO A 43 -7.13 -4.41 4.48
CA PRO A 43 -7.61 -5.37 3.49
C PRO A 43 -8.80 -4.87 2.66
N GLU A 44 -9.77 -4.21 3.30
CA GLU A 44 -10.94 -3.64 2.62
C GLU A 44 -10.52 -2.50 1.69
N PHE A 45 -9.66 -1.61 2.18
CA PHE A 45 -9.12 -0.51 1.39
C PHE A 45 -8.39 -1.00 0.13
N THR A 46 -7.51 -1.99 0.24
CA THR A 46 -6.77 -2.55 -0.90
C THR A 46 -7.70 -3.25 -1.89
N THR A 47 -8.75 -3.90 -1.40
CA THR A 47 -9.78 -4.51 -2.25
C THR A 47 -10.57 -3.45 -3.02
N ALA A 48 -11.00 -2.38 -2.33
CA ALA A 48 -11.71 -1.27 -2.95
C ALA A 48 -10.86 -0.57 -4.02
N ALA A 49 -9.57 -0.36 -3.76
CA ALA A 49 -8.65 0.20 -4.75
C ALA A 49 -8.42 -0.72 -5.95
N SER A 50 -8.37 -2.04 -5.73
CA SER A 50 -8.27 -3.03 -6.80
C SER A 50 -9.48 -2.97 -7.75
N ASN A 51 -10.69 -2.75 -7.21
CA ASN A 51 -11.92 -2.63 -8.00
C ASN A 51 -11.93 -1.40 -8.93
N VAL A 52 -11.10 -0.39 -8.67
CA VAL A 52 -10.92 0.80 -9.53
C VAL A 52 -9.59 0.75 -10.30
N ALA A 53 -9.10 -0.45 -10.57
CA ALA A 53 -7.87 -0.71 -11.33
C ALA A 53 -6.59 -0.11 -10.69
N PHE A 54 -6.57 0.00 -9.36
CA PHE A 54 -5.40 0.45 -8.61
C PHE A 54 -4.99 -0.56 -7.50
N PRO A 55 -4.55 -1.77 -7.87
CA PRO A 55 -4.35 -2.88 -6.92
C PRO A 55 -3.01 -2.84 -6.16
N TYR A 56 -2.01 -2.10 -6.65
CA TYR A 56 -0.68 -2.07 -6.03
C TYR A 56 -0.61 -1.03 -4.92
N TRP A 57 -0.92 -1.46 -3.69
CA TRP A 57 -0.75 -0.67 -2.47
C TRP A 57 0.29 -1.27 -1.54
N SER A 58 1.02 -0.36 -0.89
CA SER A 58 1.93 -0.65 0.21
C SER A 58 1.33 -0.11 1.51
N HIS A 59 1.58 -0.86 2.58
CA HIS A 59 1.21 -0.53 3.95
C HIS A 59 2.44 -0.64 4.82
N ASP A 60 2.59 0.27 5.79
CA ASP A 60 3.68 0.17 6.77
C ASP A 60 3.39 -0.94 7.74
N ILE A 61 4.18 -2.01 7.69
CA ILE A 61 4.01 -3.14 8.58
C ILE A 61 4.30 -2.71 10.02
N GLY A 62 3.30 -2.91 10.89
CA GLY A 62 3.31 -2.42 12.27
C GLY A 62 2.83 -0.97 12.41
N GLY A 63 2.56 -0.25 11.33
CA GLY A 63 2.14 1.15 11.30
C GLY A 63 3.32 2.13 11.43
N PHE A 64 3.05 3.43 11.25
CA PHE A 64 4.10 4.44 11.02
C PHE A 64 4.96 4.78 12.24
N LEU A 65 4.39 4.74 13.45
CA LEU A 65 5.02 5.26 14.68
C LEU A 65 5.33 4.17 15.71
N LEU A 66 6.58 3.73 15.83
CA LEU A 66 7.00 2.78 16.87
C LEU A 66 6.89 3.35 18.30
N PRO A 67 6.75 2.50 19.35
CA PRO A 67 6.75 1.03 19.33
C PRO A 67 5.37 0.40 19.13
N VAL A 68 5.33 -0.73 18.42
CA VAL A 68 4.13 -1.53 18.17
C VAL A 68 4.10 -2.75 19.09
N ASP A 69 2.91 -3.19 19.50
CA ASP A 69 2.73 -4.45 20.22
C ASP A 69 3.16 -5.65 19.36
N ASN A 70 3.78 -6.66 19.98
CA ASN A 70 4.33 -7.83 19.28
C ASN A 70 3.24 -8.67 18.58
N GLU A 71 2.05 -8.81 19.18
CA GLU A 71 0.96 -9.55 18.56
C GLU A 71 0.44 -8.78 17.35
N LEU A 72 0.22 -7.48 17.51
CA LEU A 72 -0.23 -6.61 16.42
C LEU A 72 0.75 -6.63 15.25
N LEU A 73 2.05 -6.50 15.52
CA LEU A 73 3.11 -6.60 14.49
C LEU A 73 3.09 -7.96 13.78
N THR A 74 2.97 -9.05 14.53
CA THR A 74 2.93 -10.41 13.96
C THR A 74 1.74 -10.57 13.00
N ARG A 75 0.57 -10.06 13.38
CA ARG A 75 -0.62 -10.08 12.51
C ARG A 75 -0.45 -9.19 11.29
N TRP A 76 0.19 -8.05 11.45
CA TRP A 76 0.48 -7.16 10.34
C TRP A 76 1.46 -7.79 9.35
N ILE A 77 2.49 -8.50 9.83
CA ILE A 77 3.42 -9.27 8.97
C ILE A 77 2.67 -10.35 8.19
N GLN A 78 1.74 -11.08 8.84
CA GLN A 78 0.92 -12.10 8.16
C GLN A 78 0.09 -11.50 7.02
N PHE A 79 -0.50 -10.31 7.24
CA PHE A 79 -1.20 -9.56 6.20
C PHE A 79 -0.23 -9.07 5.10
N GLY A 80 0.92 -8.49 5.49
CA GLY A 80 1.95 -7.99 4.58
C GLY A 80 2.49 -9.06 3.65
N ALA A 81 2.65 -10.30 4.13
CA ALA A 81 3.15 -11.43 3.34
C ALA A 81 2.24 -11.80 2.16
N LEU A 82 0.97 -11.41 2.21
CA LEU A 82 -0.02 -11.60 1.14
C LEU A 82 -0.30 -10.30 0.37
N SER A 83 0.36 -9.20 0.72
CA SER A 83 0.17 -7.90 0.07
C SER A 83 1.02 -7.80 -1.20
N PRO A 84 0.56 -7.07 -2.23
CA PRO A 84 1.30 -6.92 -3.48
C PRO A 84 2.63 -6.16 -3.30
N VAL A 85 2.76 -5.38 -2.22
CA VAL A 85 3.99 -4.72 -1.81
C VAL A 85 4.13 -4.84 -0.28
N LEU A 86 5.23 -5.46 0.16
CA LEU A 86 5.60 -5.57 1.56
C LEU A 86 6.58 -4.44 1.91
N ARG A 87 6.21 -3.53 2.83
CA ARG A 87 7.03 -2.38 3.24
C ARG A 87 7.09 -2.19 4.74
#